data_AF-A0A920TPJ2-F1
#
_entry.id   AF-A0A920TPJ2-F1
#
_cell.length_a   1.000
_cell.length_b   1.000
_cell.length_c   1.000
_cell.angle_alpha   90.00
_cell.angle_beta   90.00
_cell.angle_gamma   90.00
#
_symmetry.space_group_name_H-M   'P 1'
#
loop_
_entity.id
_entity.type
_entity.pdbx_description
1 polymer ?
#
loop_
_entity_poly.entity_id
_entity_poly.type
_entity_poly.pdbx_seq_one_letter_code
_entity_poly.pdbx_strand_id
1 'polypeptide(L)'
;MRVPGTKHILDPVKGAWDIGAIIRWLDFNDTWLAAEWGHPSDNLGGILSAADFISQQNIAAGKPGLTMHDVLISMIKAHEIQGVLALENSFNRVGLDHVVLVKIASTAVIASLFGLTKQETMLLYPKHLLTGKA
;
A
#
# COMPACT_ATOMS: atom_id res chain seq x y z
N MET A 1 6.20 10.36 -10.79
CA MET A 1 6.15 10.66 -9.34
C MET A 1 7.55 10.96 -8.82
N ARG A 2 7.69 11.61 -7.66
CA ARG A 2 8.96 12.07 -7.09
C ARG A 2 9.34 11.27 -5.83
N VAL A 3 10.62 10.92 -5.67
CA VAL A 3 11.11 10.25 -4.45
C VAL A 3 11.62 11.31 -3.45
N PRO A 4 11.07 11.40 -2.21
CA PRO A 4 11.51 12.37 -1.21
C PRO A 4 13.01 12.32 -0.94
N GLY A 5 13.63 13.49 -0.77
CA GLY A 5 15.07 13.60 -0.51
C GLY A 5 15.98 13.37 -1.72
N THR A 6 15.43 13.17 -2.92
CA THR A 6 16.20 12.93 -4.15
C THR A 6 15.76 13.86 -5.29
N LYS A 7 16.47 13.79 -6.43
CA LYS A 7 16.07 14.43 -7.70
C LYS A 7 15.33 13.48 -8.64
N HIS A 8 15.01 12.26 -8.21
CA HIS A 8 14.44 11.24 -9.07
C HIS A 8 12.97 11.52 -9.40
N ILE A 9 12.65 11.40 -10.69
CA ILE A 9 11.28 11.39 -11.22
C ILE A 9 11.10 10.04 -11.92
N LEU A 10 10.20 9.22 -11.39
CA LEU A 10 10.07 7.80 -11.77
C LEU A 10 8.60 7.46 -12.08
N ASP A 11 8.40 6.31 -12.71
CA ASP A 11 7.08 5.67 -12.76
C ASP A 11 6.60 5.28 -11.34
N PRO A 12 5.29 5.13 -11.13
CA PRO A 12 4.77 4.87 -9.79
C PRO A 12 5.16 3.52 -9.20
N VAL A 13 5.53 2.53 -10.01
CA VAL A 13 5.93 1.22 -9.50
C VAL A 13 7.35 1.31 -8.92
N LYS A 14 8.31 1.84 -9.67
CA LYS A 14 9.67 2.02 -9.17
C LYS A 14 9.72 3.04 -8.03
N GLY A 15 8.92 4.10 -8.11
CA GLY A 15 8.77 5.08 -7.05
C GLY A 15 8.27 4.49 -5.73
N ALA A 16 7.28 3.58 -5.80
CA ALA A 16 6.77 2.89 -4.63
C ALA A 16 7.83 2.00 -4.00
N TRP A 17 8.62 1.29 -4.83
CA TRP A 17 9.73 0.47 -4.35
C TRP A 17 10.78 1.31 -3.62
N ASP A 18 11.20 2.44 -4.19
CA ASP A 18 12.21 3.32 -3.58
C ASP A 18 11.72 3.89 -2.24
N ILE A 19 10.49 4.41 -2.20
CA ILE A 19 9.93 4.97 -0.98
C ILE A 19 9.75 3.87 0.08
N GLY A 20 9.22 2.71 -0.29
CA GLY A 20 9.06 1.58 0.63
C GLY A 20 10.39 1.09 1.19
N ALA A 21 11.42 1.00 0.35
CA ALA A 21 12.76 0.60 0.79
C ALA A 21 13.36 1.61 1.79
N ILE A 22 13.33 2.91 1.49
CA ILE A 22 13.98 3.91 2.37
C ILE A 22 13.28 4.10 3.71
N ILE A 23 11.94 3.97 3.76
CA ILE A 23 11.21 4.16 5.04
C ILE A 23 11.40 2.97 5.98
N ARG A 24 11.63 1.77 5.43
CA ARG A 24 11.83 0.54 6.21
C ARG A 24 13.30 0.21 6.48
N TRP A 25 14.23 0.82 5.75
CA TRP A 25 15.65 0.45 5.72
C TRP A 25 16.31 0.32 7.10
N LEU A 26 16.06 1.28 7.99
CA LEU A 26 16.71 1.35 9.31
C LEU A 26 15.91 0.70 10.42
N ASP A 27 14.75 0.10 10.12
CA ASP A 27 13.88 -0.54 11.11
C ASP A 27 13.46 0.40 12.27
N PHE A 28 13.29 1.68 11.96
CA PHE A 28 12.86 2.72 12.90
C PHE A 28 11.45 3.24 12.61
N ASN A 29 10.78 2.72 11.58
CA ASN A 29 9.39 3.02 11.31
C ASN A 29 8.46 2.31 12.30
N ASP A 30 7.15 2.54 12.18
CA ASP A 30 6.17 2.04 13.12
C ASP A 30 6.15 0.50 13.24
N THR A 31 5.43 -0.04 14.21
CA THR A 31 5.32 -1.48 14.41
C THR A 31 3.93 -1.86 14.90
N TRP A 32 3.43 -2.98 14.38
CA TRP A 32 2.21 -3.64 14.85
C TRP A 32 2.54 -5.06 15.29
N LEU A 33 2.36 -5.34 16.59
CA LEU A 33 2.65 -6.64 17.19
C LEU A 33 1.34 -7.43 17.38
N ALA A 34 1.18 -8.50 16.62
CA ALA A 34 0.02 -9.39 16.65
C ALA A 34 0.43 -10.87 16.46
N ALA A 35 -0.48 -11.75 16.03
CA ALA A 35 -0.11 -13.12 15.67
C ALA A 35 0.91 -13.14 14.52
N GLU A 36 0.78 -12.21 13.58
CA GLU A 36 1.84 -11.82 12.66
C GLU A 36 2.42 -10.45 13.06
N TRP A 37 3.73 -10.30 12.97
CA TRP A 37 4.40 -9.01 13.22
C TRP A 37 4.56 -8.25 11.91
N GLY A 38 4.52 -6.91 11.96
CA GLY A 38 4.82 -6.13 10.77
C GLY A 38 4.83 -4.64 10.99
N HIS A 39 5.08 -3.90 9.90
CA HIS A 39 5.21 -2.45 9.90
C HIS A 39 4.19 -1.85 8.91
N PRO A 40 2.98 -1.48 9.35
CA PRO A 40 1.93 -1.01 8.44
C PRO A 40 2.30 0.27 7.67
N SER A 41 3.23 1.07 8.20
CA SER A 41 3.79 2.22 7.47
C SER A 41 4.48 1.84 6.14
N ASP A 42 4.87 0.57 5.93
CA ASP A 42 5.46 0.10 4.67
C ASP A 42 4.53 0.32 3.46
N ASN A 43 3.20 0.36 3.68
CA ASN A 43 2.22 0.67 2.64
C ASN A 43 2.33 2.11 2.10
N LEU A 44 2.99 3.01 2.83
CA LEU A 44 3.17 4.41 2.43
C LEU A 44 3.91 4.52 1.08
N GLY A 45 4.84 3.60 0.79
CA GLY A 45 5.56 3.61 -0.49
C GLY A 45 4.60 3.54 -1.68
N GLY A 46 3.70 2.56 -1.66
CA GLY A 46 2.66 2.42 -2.69
C GLY A 46 1.67 3.57 -2.72
N ILE A 47 1.15 3.97 -1.55
CA ILE A 47 0.13 5.02 -1.42
C ILE A 47 0.67 6.36 -1.93
N LEU A 48 1.83 6.81 -1.44
CA LEU A 48 2.38 8.12 -1.78
C LEU A 48 2.79 8.19 -3.25
N SER A 49 3.39 7.12 -3.77
CA SER A 49 3.79 7.03 -5.17
C SER A 49 2.59 7.11 -6.11
N ALA A 50 1.52 6.35 -5.83
CA ALA A 50 0.28 6.38 -6.60
C ALA A 50 -0.40 7.75 -6.49
N ALA A 51 -0.51 8.31 -5.28
CA ALA A 51 -1.18 9.59 -5.06
C ALA A 51 -0.48 10.75 -5.75
N ASP A 52 0.86 10.79 -5.73
CA ASP A 52 1.65 11.78 -6.45
C ASP A 52 1.49 11.64 -7.97
N PHE A 53 1.55 10.41 -8.48
CA PHE A 53 1.33 10.14 -9.90
C PHE A 53 -0.06 10.57 -10.37
N ILE A 54 -1.13 10.15 -9.67
CA ILE A 54 -2.51 10.49 -9.99
C ILE A 54 -2.72 12.01 -9.93
N SER A 55 -2.19 12.67 -8.90
CA SER A 55 -2.28 14.12 -8.77
C SER A 55 -1.67 14.87 -9.95
N GLN A 56 -0.49 14.46 -10.39
CA GLN A 56 0.15 15.06 -11.56
C GLN A 56 -0.66 14.86 -12.84
N GLN A 57 -1.22 13.66 -13.05
CA GLN A 57 -2.09 13.38 -14.20
C GLN A 57 -3.37 14.22 -14.17
N ASN A 58 -4.01 14.34 -13.00
CA ASN A 58 -5.22 15.15 -12.83
C ASN A 58 -4.94 16.63 -13.13
N ILE A 59 -3.88 17.19 -12.56
CA ILE A 59 -3.50 18.59 -12.75
C ILE A 59 -3.20 18.87 -14.23
N ALA A 60 -2.46 17.99 -14.90
CA ALA A 60 -2.19 18.10 -16.34
C ALA A 60 -3.48 18.06 -17.19
N ALA A 61 -4.50 17.34 -16.72
CA ALA A 61 -5.83 17.28 -17.33
C ALA A 61 -6.81 18.38 -16.86
N GLY A 62 -6.34 19.39 -16.10
CA GLY A 62 -7.19 20.47 -15.60
C GLY A 62 -8.16 20.07 -14.47
N LYS A 63 -7.92 18.91 -13.83
CA LYS A 63 -8.68 18.39 -12.69
C LYS A 63 -7.92 18.64 -11.39
N PRO A 64 -8.61 18.70 -10.23
CA PRO A 64 -7.92 18.78 -8.94
C PRO A 64 -7.07 17.52 -8.69
N GLY A 65 -5.87 17.72 -8.15
CA GLY A 65 -5.04 16.63 -7.63
C GLY A 65 -5.64 16.03 -6.35
N LEU A 66 -5.11 14.88 -5.93
CA LEU A 66 -5.43 14.32 -4.62
C LEU A 66 -4.80 15.18 -3.51
N THR A 67 -5.36 15.09 -2.32
CA THR A 67 -4.91 15.82 -1.14
C THR A 67 -4.14 14.93 -0.18
N MET A 68 -3.39 15.51 0.75
CA MET A 68 -2.79 14.74 1.85
C MET A 68 -3.85 14.11 2.76
N HIS A 69 -5.08 14.63 2.81
CA HIS A 69 -6.18 13.97 3.49
C HIS A 69 -6.49 12.60 2.85
N ASP A 70 -6.49 12.50 1.52
CA ASP A 70 -6.71 11.23 0.81
C ASP A 70 -5.59 10.21 1.07
N VAL A 71 -4.34 10.69 1.17
CA VAL A 71 -3.17 9.89 1.56
C VAL A 71 -3.34 9.34 2.98
N LEU A 72 -3.67 10.20 3.95
CA LEU A 72 -3.84 9.79 5.35
C LEU A 72 -5.01 8.80 5.53
N ILE A 73 -6.14 9.03 4.85
CA ILE A 73 -7.26 8.08 4.85
C ILE A 73 -6.84 6.73 4.26
N SER A 74 -6.04 6.73 3.18
CA SER A 74 -5.52 5.49 2.59
C SER A 74 -4.55 4.77 3.53
N MET A 75 -3.72 5.51 4.27
CA MET A 75 -2.84 4.93 5.29
C MET A 75 -3.65 4.27 6.40
N ILE A 76 -4.66 4.95 6.95
CA ILE A 76 -5.54 4.37 7.99
C ILE A 76 -6.17 3.06 7.50
N LYS A 77 -6.73 3.05 6.28
CA LYS A 77 -7.32 1.85 5.69
C LYS A 77 -6.29 0.73 5.49
N ALA A 78 -5.06 1.05 5.07
CA ALA A 78 -4.02 0.05 4.91
C ALA A 78 -3.59 -0.56 6.26
N HIS A 79 -3.50 0.26 7.31
CA HIS A 79 -3.21 -0.20 8.66
C HIS A 79 -4.31 -1.13 9.18
N GLU A 80 -5.57 -0.79 8.95
CA GLU A 80 -6.71 -1.64 9.30
C GLU A 80 -6.66 -2.98 8.57
N ILE A 81 -6.49 -2.99 7.24
CA ILE A 81 -6.47 -4.24 6.46
C ILE A 81 -5.31 -5.13 6.90
N GLN A 82 -4.09 -4.61 6.98
CA GLN A 82 -2.92 -5.40 7.38
C GLN A 82 -3.00 -5.81 8.85
N GLY A 83 -3.29 -4.87 9.74
CA GLY A 83 -3.27 -5.07 11.19
C GLY A 83 -4.34 -6.06 11.63
N VAL A 84 -5.57 -5.93 11.14
CA VAL A 84 -6.67 -6.85 11.49
C VAL A 84 -6.42 -8.25 10.94
N LEU A 85 -5.92 -8.39 9.70
CA LEU A 85 -5.54 -9.71 9.18
C LEU A 85 -4.43 -10.36 10.02
N ALA A 86 -3.50 -9.57 10.55
CA ALA A 86 -2.39 -10.04 11.39
C ALA A 86 -2.81 -10.41 12.83
N LEU A 87 -3.99 -10.00 13.32
CA LEU A 87 -4.43 -10.25 14.71
C LEU A 87 -4.45 -11.73 15.07
N GLU A 88 -5.04 -12.56 14.20
CA GLU A 88 -5.27 -13.98 14.46
C GLU A 88 -4.59 -14.90 13.44
N ASN A 89 -4.03 -14.34 12.35
CA ASN A 89 -3.38 -15.12 11.30
C ASN A 89 -1.88 -14.90 11.35
N SER A 90 -1.13 -15.99 11.43
CA SER A 90 0.33 -16.03 11.51
C SER A 90 0.85 -16.77 10.28
N PHE A 91 1.37 -16.00 9.32
CA PHE A 91 1.92 -16.46 8.06
C PHE A 91 3.34 -17.01 8.24
N ASN A 92 4.10 -16.46 9.19
CA ASN A 92 5.42 -16.94 9.56
C ASN A 92 5.40 -18.42 10.01
N ARG A 93 4.31 -18.88 10.66
CA ARG A 93 4.10 -20.28 11.06
C ARG A 93 3.92 -21.24 9.89
N VAL A 94 3.56 -20.73 8.72
CA VAL A 94 3.46 -21.51 7.47
C VAL A 94 4.60 -21.20 6.50
N GLY A 95 5.67 -20.53 6.96
CA GLY A 95 6.87 -20.24 6.19
C GLY A 95 6.71 -19.10 5.17
N LEU A 96 5.65 -18.30 5.29
CA LEU A 96 5.44 -17.11 4.48
C LEU A 96 5.80 -15.85 5.28
N ASP A 97 6.37 -14.86 4.60
CA ASP A 97 6.72 -13.59 5.22
C ASP A 97 5.51 -12.64 5.30
N HIS A 98 5.49 -11.80 6.34
CA HIS A 98 4.41 -10.87 6.66
C HIS A 98 4.17 -9.81 5.58
N VAL A 99 5.16 -9.54 4.73
CA VAL A 99 5.06 -8.59 3.60
C VAL A 99 3.97 -8.95 2.59
N VAL A 100 3.44 -10.18 2.63
CA VAL A 100 2.22 -10.54 1.88
C VAL A 100 1.03 -9.66 2.27
N LEU A 101 0.92 -9.27 3.55
CA LEU A 101 -0.14 -8.39 4.03
C LEU A 101 0.04 -6.96 3.54
N VAL A 102 1.29 -6.48 3.41
CA VAL A 102 1.61 -5.18 2.78
C VAL A 102 1.14 -5.18 1.33
N LYS A 103 1.39 -6.26 0.58
CA LYS A 103 0.90 -6.40 -0.81
C LYS A 103 -0.62 -6.34 -0.88
N ILE A 104 -1.32 -7.03 0.02
CA ILE A 104 -2.79 -7.06 0.05
C ILE A 104 -3.34 -5.66 0.39
N ALA A 105 -2.88 -5.07 1.49
CA ALA A 105 -3.35 -3.76 1.94
C ALA A 105 -3.07 -2.66 0.93
N SER A 106 -1.85 -2.57 0.39
CA SER A 106 -1.47 -1.61 -0.64
C SER A 106 -2.32 -1.76 -1.90
N THR A 107 -2.57 -2.99 -2.38
CA THR A 107 -3.42 -3.23 -3.56
C THR A 107 -4.82 -2.68 -3.35
N ALA A 108 -5.43 -2.90 -2.18
CA ALA A 108 -6.79 -2.44 -1.88
C ALA A 108 -6.91 -0.92 -1.92
N VAL A 109 -6.01 -0.23 -1.22
CA VAL A 109 -6.12 1.23 -1.05
C VAL A 109 -5.69 1.97 -2.30
N ILE A 110 -4.70 1.45 -3.04
CA ILE A 110 -4.28 2.03 -4.33
C ILE A 110 -5.38 1.86 -5.37
N ALA A 111 -6.04 0.70 -5.44
CA ALA A 111 -7.21 0.50 -6.30
C ALA A 111 -8.30 1.55 -6.04
N SER A 112 -8.57 1.85 -4.76
CA SER A 112 -9.50 2.90 -4.37
C SER A 112 -9.03 4.30 -4.81
N LEU A 113 -7.73 4.62 -4.75
CA LEU A 113 -7.19 5.91 -5.21
C LEU A 113 -7.32 6.08 -6.73
N PHE A 114 -7.20 4.99 -7.50
CA PHE A 114 -7.46 4.96 -8.94
C PHE A 114 -8.96 5.00 -9.29
N GLY A 115 -9.85 4.99 -8.30
CA GLY A 115 -11.30 5.02 -8.52
C GLY A 115 -11.85 3.72 -9.12
N LEU A 116 -11.17 2.59 -8.92
CA LEU A 116 -11.64 1.29 -9.40
C LEU A 116 -12.93 0.89 -8.68
N THR A 117 -13.81 0.21 -9.43
CA THR A 117 -15.02 -0.38 -8.88
C THR A 117 -14.69 -1.55 -7.96
N LYS A 118 -15.68 -1.99 -7.18
CA LYS A 118 -15.56 -3.19 -6.35
C LYS A 118 -15.17 -4.42 -7.19
N GLN A 119 -15.81 -4.62 -8.35
CA GLN A 119 -15.52 -5.75 -9.22
C GLN A 119 -14.08 -5.72 -9.74
N GLU A 120 -13.62 -4.56 -10.23
CA GLU A 120 -12.24 -4.40 -10.71
C GLU A 120 -11.23 -4.62 -9.59
N THR A 121 -11.49 -4.08 -8.39
CA THR A 121 -10.64 -4.28 -7.21
C THR A 121 -10.54 -5.75 -6.82
N MET A 122 -11.66 -6.49 -6.86
CA MET A 122 -11.66 -7.93 -6.56
C MET A 122 -10.86 -8.74 -7.59
N LEU A 123 -10.81 -8.31 -8.86
CA LEU A 123 -10.02 -8.99 -9.89
C LEU A 123 -8.50 -8.84 -9.69
N LEU A 124 -8.04 -7.87 -8.89
CA LEU A 124 -6.62 -7.69 -8.57
C LEU A 124 -6.09 -8.78 -7.63
N TYR A 125 -6.98 -9.45 -6.90
CA TYR A 125 -6.60 -10.53 -6.00
C TYR A 125 -6.72 -11.88 -6.69
N PRO A 126 -5.74 -12.79 -6.50
CA PRO A 126 -5.88 -14.17 -6.92
C PRO A 126 -7.16 -14.79 -6.35
N LYS A 127 -7.91 -15.52 -7.18
CA LYS A 127 -9.19 -16.13 -6.77
C LYS A 127 -9.06 -16.97 -5.50
N HIS A 128 -7.97 -17.71 -5.33
CA HIS A 128 -7.74 -18.56 -4.15
C HIS A 128 -7.64 -17.77 -2.83
N LEU A 129 -7.14 -16.52 -2.87
CA LEU A 129 -7.13 -15.64 -1.70
C LEU A 129 -8.52 -15.11 -1.34
N LEU A 130 -9.45 -15.08 -2.30
CA LEU A 130 -10.80 -14.53 -2.11
C LEU A 130 -11.87 -15.58 -1.80
N THR A 131 -11.68 -16.82 -2.25
CA THR A 131 -12.70 -17.87 -2.15
C THR A 131 -12.59 -18.76 -0.92
N GLY A 132 -11.59 -18.55 -0.06
CA GLY A 132 -11.41 -19.32 1.18
C GLY A 132 -11.24 -20.83 0.96
N LYS A 133 -10.88 -21.25 -0.25
CA LYS A 133 -10.60 -22.63 -0.60
C LYS A 133 -9.10 -22.74 -0.85
N ALA A 134 -8.40 -23.29 0.16
CA ALA A 134 -7.12 -23.95 -0.04
C ALA A 134 -7.34 -25.29 -0.74
#